data_AF-A0A2T9WU26-F1
#
_entry.id   AF-A0A2T9WU26-F1
#
_cell.length_a   1.000
_cell.length_b   1.000
_cell.length_c   1.000
_cell.angle_alpha   90.00
_cell.angle_beta   90.00
_cell.angle_gamma   90.00
#
_symmetry.space_group_name_H-M   'P 1'
#
loop_
_entity.id
_entity.type
_entity.pdbx_description
1 polymer ?
#
loop_
_entity_poly.entity_id
_entity_poly.type
_entity_poly.pdbx_seq_one_letter_code
_entity_poly.pdbx_strand_id
1 'polypeptide(L)'
;MYHHHGVSILEILIGDLQEKTNNPNYDSSYLKRLEDFLENKIKKEYGNIPVVAASLLVKHNKKGSNEISKENRWYASNKEFASHFEKMLISKTKSKVYPLISIEYRNGYRILIVGEPDGLSFEGDMYNKAKIHEVKSFNLTDFIDHVKESREDILNREIFRLIKIDSCQLMLYQYLLKRTQEFDLIGKTDKINLYGIIYFYSENLGYVNWAKETIEQNFKIIKRGAIKYNAYNLSLKDIRTTNMNNKKIYYFEIDFRVYYNQKIVKYYLKNLDEIIKSSNYVDNRNL
;
A
#
# COMPACT_ATOMS: atom_id res chain seq x y z
N MET A 1 9.01 14.60 -7.72
CA MET A 1 9.09 13.29 -8.42
C MET A 1 8.98 12.23 -7.33
N TYR A 2 8.01 11.30 -7.35
CA TYR A 2 7.70 10.48 -6.16
C TYR A 2 8.79 9.42 -5.88
N HIS A 3 9.56 9.58 -4.79
CA HIS A 3 10.59 8.63 -4.35
C HIS A 3 10.03 7.44 -3.52
N HIS A 4 8.71 7.28 -3.42
CA HIS A 4 8.03 6.22 -2.64
C HIS A 4 8.19 4.78 -3.16
N HIS A 5 9.14 4.54 -4.07
CA HIS A 5 9.38 3.25 -4.70
C HIS A 5 10.83 2.78 -4.58
N GLY A 6 11.66 3.47 -3.78
CA GLY A 6 13.11 3.20 -3.68
C GLY A 6 13.61 3.01 -2.24
N VAL A 7 14.85 2.53 -2.14
CA VAL A 7 15.73 2.88 -1.03
C VAL A 7 16.20 4.31 -1.28
N SER A 8 16.21 5.15 -0.26
CA SER A 8 16.63 6.56 -0.32
C SER A 8 17.42 6.90 0.95
N ILE A 9 17.65 8.19 1.19
CA ILE A 9 18.29 8.74 2.39
C ILE A 9 17.34 9.70 3.11
N LEU A 10 17.57 9.90 4.41
CA LEU A 10 16.71 10.70 5.30
C LEU A 10 16.47 12.12 4.78
N GLU A 11 17.49 12.77 4.23
CA GLU A 11 17.40 14.12 3.68
C GLU A 11 16.40 14.25 2.54
N ILE A 12 16.35 13.27 1.64
CA ILE A 12 15.36 13.25 0.54
C ILE A 12 13.95 13.09 1.11
N LEU A 13 13.76 12.23 2.12
CA LEU A 13 12.45 12.08 2.77
C LEU A 13 12.00 13.41 3.40
N ILE A 14 12.89 14.13 4.08
CA ILE A 14 12.55 15.44 4.69
C ILE A 14 12.08 16.43 3.61
N GLY A 15 12.79 16.53 2.48
CA GLY A 15 12.37 17.36 1.35
C GLY A 15 11.00 16.97 0.78
N ASP A 16 10.75 15.67 0.61
CA ASP A 16 9.46 15.16 0.12
C ASP A 16 8.29 15.53 1.06
N LEU A 17 8.51 15.53 2.39
CA LEU A 17 7.48 15.92 3.37
C LEU A 17 7.13 17.42 3.28
N GLN A 18 8.12 18.28 3.04
CA GLN A 18 7.92 19.71 2.87
C GLN A 18 7.03 20.00 1.65
N GLU A 19 7.29 19.35 0.51
CA GLU A 19 6.46 19.48 -0.70
C GLU A 19 5.00 19.09 -0.46
N LYS A 20 4.76 18.11 0.41
CA LYS A 20 3.42 17.57 0.72
C LYS A 20 2.63 18.42 1.72
N THR A 21 3.25 19.36 2.43
CA THR A 21 2.60 20.12 3.51
C THR A 21 1.38 20.93 3.02
N ASN A 22 1.39 21.37 1.77
CA ASN A 22 0.28 22.11 1.15
C ASN A 22 -0.79 21.22 0.49
N ASN A 23 -0.60 19.90 0.49
CA ASN A 23 -1.54 18.97 -0.13
C ASN A 23 -2.69 18.67 0.84
N PRO A 24 -3.96 18.95 0.46
CA PRO A 24 -5.10 18.79 1.35
C PRO A 24 -5.39 17.33 1.73
N ASN A 25 -4.82 16.34 1.04
CA ASN A 25 -4.97 14.94 1.39
C ASN A 25 -4.11 14.54 2.60
N TYR A 26 -3.13 15.36 2.99
CA TYR A 26 -2.26 15.14 4.14
C TYR A 26 -2.72 15.97 5.33
N ASP A 27 -2.34 15.53 6.53
CA ASP A 27 -2.45 16.34 7.73
C ASP A 27 -1.18 17.20 7.88
N SER A 28 -1.31 18.50 7.59
CA SER A 28 -0.16 19.43 7.59
C SER A 28 0.45 19.64 8.97
N SER A 29 -0.35 19.52 10.05
CA SER A 29 0.14 19.62 11.42
C SER A 29 1.00 18.41 11.77
N TYR A 30 0.53 17.21 11.39
CA TYR A 30 1.30 15.98 11.52
C TYR A 30 2.60 16.01 10.71
N LEU A 31 2.55 16.44 9.44
CA LEU A 31 3.74 16.51 8.59
C LEU A 31 4.83 17.39 9.20
N LYS A 32 4.46 18.56 9.75
CA LYS A 32 5.41 19.44 10.44
C LYS A 32 6.04 18.79 11.68
N ARG A 33 5.25 18.07 12.49
CA ARG A 33 5.78 17.32 13.65
C ARG A 33 6.72 16.19 13.23
N LEU A 34 6.38 15.48 12.16
CA LEU A 34 7.20 14.40 11.62
C LEU A 34 8.52 14.96 11.06
N GLU A 35 8.47 16.05 10.28
CA GLU A 35 9.64 16.74 9.75
C GLU A 35 10.57 17.18 10.88
N ASP A 36 10.05 17.88 11.89
CA ASP A 36 10.80 18.32 13.06
C ASP A 36 11.46 17.13 13.79
N PHE A 37 10.73 16.04 13.98
CA PHE A 37 11.28 14.82 14.59
C PHE A 37 12.42 14.22 13.76
N LEU A 38 12.25 14.13 12.45
CA LEU A 38 13.26 13.56 11.55
C LEU A 38 14.52 14.44 11.49
N GLU A 39 14.37 15.77 11.45
CA GLU A 39 15.50 16.69 11.40
C GLU A 39 16.18 16.85 12.76
N ASN A 40 15.41 17.14 13.82
CA ASN A 40 15.94 17.53 15.11
C ASN A 40 16.21 16.38 16.08
N LYS A 41 15.69 15.18 15.82
CA LYS A 41 16.06 13.98 16.60
C LYS A 41 16.88 13.01 15.75
N ILE A 42 16.33 12.53 14.64
CA ILE A 42 16.94 11.43 13.89
C ILE A 42 18.21 11.88 13.13
N LYS A 43 18.15 12.96 12.35
CA LYS A 43 19.31 13.46 11.57
C LYS A 43 20.42 13.95 12.50
N LYS A 44 20.07 14.61 13.62
CA LYS A 44 21.06 15.05 14.62
C LYS A 44 21.77 13.91 15.34
N GLU A 45 21.04 12.84 15.69
CA GLU A 45 21.62 11.72 16.44
C GLU A 45 22.35 10.72 15.53
N TYR A 46 21.82 10.46 14.34
CA TYR A 46 22.25 9.35 13.49
C TYR A 46 22.77 9.76 12.10
N GLY A 47 22.76 11.04 11.78
CA GLY A 47 23.10 11.52 10.45
C GLY A 47 22.11 11.07 9.38
N ASN A 48 22.58 10.96 8.14
CA ASN A 48 21.75 10.67 6.99
C ASN A 48 21.57 9.16 6.77
N ILE A 49 20.66 8.55 7.54
CA ILE A 49 20.43 7.10 7.50
C ILE A 49 19.64 6.64 6.26
N PRO A 50 19.78 5.37 5.84
CA PRO A 50 18.97 4.80 4.78
C PRO A 50 17.48 4.81 5.11
N VAL A 51 16.67 5.11 4.10
CA VAL A 51 15.21 5.09 4.15
C VAL A 51 14.68 4.01 3.20
N VAL A 52 13.84 3.12 3.69
CA VAL A 52 13.23 2.03 2.91
C VAL A 52 11.72 2.19 2.90
N ALA A 53 11.13 2.24 1.71
CA ALA A 53 9.67 2.22 1.57
C ALA A 53 9.09 0.85 1.98
N ALA A 54 8.07 0.83 2.83
CA ALA A 54 7.41 -0.40 3.29
C ALA A 54 6.84 -1.24 2.13
N SER A 55 6.40 -0.59 1.06
CA SER A 55 5.91 -1.25 -0.16
C SER A 55 6.99 -2.08 -0.87
N LEU A 56 8.28 -1.71 -0.73
CA LEU A 56 9.39 -2.49 -1.28
C LEU A 56 9.62 -3.81 -0.55
N LEU A 57 9.39 -3.84 0.76
CA LEU A 57 9.48 -5.08 1.54
C LEU A 57 8.55 -6.15 0.96
N VAL A 58 7.34 -5.74 0.56
CA VAL A 58 6.36 -6.64 -0.05
C VAL A 58 6.78 -7.07 -1.45
N LYS A 59 7.37 -6.17 -2.24
CA LYS A 59 7.77 -6.43 -3.64
C LYS A 59 9.03 -7.29 -3.79
N HIS A 60 10.01 -7.16 -2.90
CA HIS A 60 11.30 -7.87 -3.00
C HIS A 60 11.20 -9.36 -2.62
N ASN A 61 10.21 -9.73 -1.79
CA ASN A 61 9.97 -11.11 -1.35
C ASN A 61 9.34 -12.05 -2.41
N LYS A 62 9.66 -11.83 -3.69
CA LYS A 62 9.20 -12.60 -4.85
C LYS A 62 9.99 -13.89 -5.11
N LYS A 63 10.58 -14.53 -4.09
CA LYS A 63 11.09 -15.91 -4.21
C LYS A 63 9.92 -16.89 -4.15
N GLY A 64 9.18 -17.03 -5.24
CA GLY A 64 8.10 -18.02 -5.41
C GLY A 64 7.91 -18.40 -6.88
N SER A 65 7.96 -19.69 -7.17
CA SER A 65 8.06 -20.33 -8.50
C SER A 65 6.82 -20.27 -9.41
N ASN A 66 5.80 -19.48 -9.05
CA ASN A 66 4.56 -19.36 -9.83
C ASN A 66 4.36 -17.92 -10.35
N GLU A 67 5.45 -17.24 -10.68
CA GLU A 67 5.36 -15.92 -11.30
C GLU A 67 4.88 -16.03 -12.75
N ILE A 68 3.76 -15.38 -13.04
CA ILE A 68 3.46 -14.89 -14.38
C ILE A 68 4.71 -14.10 -14.85
N SER A 69 5.21 -14.43 -16.05
CA SER A 69 6.44 -13.84 -16.61
C SER A 69 6.38 -12.31 -16.55
N LYS A 70 7.53 -11.64 -16.42
CA LYS A 70 7.60 -10.16 -16.46
C LYS A 70 6.95 -9.57 -17.73
N GLU A 71 6.93 -10.34 -18.81
CA GLU A 71 6.31 -10.00 -20.09
C GLU A 71 4.78 -9.85 -20.02
N ASN A 72 4.11 -10.55 -19.09
CA ASN A 72 2.65 -10.48 -18.89
C ASN A 72 2.23 -9.47 -17.79
N ARG A 73 3.14 -8.66 -17.24
CA ARG A 73 2.88 -7.71 -16.13
C ARG A 73 2.58 -6.27 -16.57
N TRP A 74 2.38 -6.03 -17.86
CA TRP A 74 2.16 -4.67 -18.41
C TRP A 74 0.80 -4.04 -18.01
N TYR A 75 -0.12 -4.80 -17.43
CA TYR A 75 -1.42 -4.33 -16.91
C TYR A 75 -1.35 -3.63 -15.54
N ALA A 76 -0.14 -3.41 -15.02
CA ALA A 76 0.09 -2.81 -13.72
C ALA A 76 -0.39 -1.35 -13.71
N SER A 77 -1.46 -1.10 -12.94
CA SER A 77 -2.08 0.18 -12.59
C SER A 77 -1.50 1.41 -13.31
N ASN A 78 -2.26 1.97 -14.26
CA ASN A 78 -2.03 3.33 -14.71
C ASN A 78 -2.01 4.25 -13.48
N LYS A 79 -0.88 4.95 -13.28
CA LYS A 79 -0.62 5.77 -12.08
C LYS A 79 -1.72 6.81 -11.85
N GLU A 80 -2.26 7.34 -12.93
CA GLU A 80 -3.32 8.33 -12.87
C GLU A 80 -4.60 7.72 -12.29
N PHE A 81 -4.96 6.51 -12.72
CA PHE A 81 -6.12 5.79 -12.21
C PHE A 81 -5.93 5.34 -10.76
N ALA A 82 -4.72 4.88 -10.40
CA ALA A 82 -4.39 4.59 -9.00
C ALA A 82 -4.64 5.84 -8.12
N SER A 83 -4.08 6.99 -8.50
CA SER A 83 -4.28 8.24 -7.77
C SER A 83 -5.75 8.69 -7.73
N HIS A 84 -6.51 8.46 -8.80
CA HIS A 84 -7.96 8.74 -8.82
C HIS A 84 -8.72 7.93 -7.78
N PHE A 85 -8.48 6.61 -7.74
CA PHE A 85 -9.15 5.72 -6.78
C PHE A 85 -8.71 5.96 -5.33
N GLU A 86 -7.45 6.32 -5.09
CA GLU A 86 -6.94 6.75 -3.78
C GLU A 86 -7.66 8.04 -3.30
N LYS A 87 -7.79 9.06 -4.16
CA LYS A 87 -8.53 10.28 -3.83
C LYS A 87 -10.01 10.01 -3.56
N MET A 88 -10.61 9.13 -4.35
CA MET A 88 -12.00 8.72 -4.17
C MET A 88 -12.20 8.01 -2.82
N LEU A 89 -11.26 7.13 -2.44
CA LEU A 89 -11.24 6.50 -1.12
C LEU A 89 -11.18 7.56 -0.02
N ILE A 90 -10.17 8.44 -0.05
CA ILE A 90 -9.95 9.49 0.94
C ILE A 90 -11.22 10.33 1.16
N SER A 91 -11.89 10.71 0.08
CA SER A 91 -13.15 11.44 0.13
C SER A 91 -14.27 10.64 0.80
N LYS A 92 -14.45 9.37 0.39
CA LYS A 92 -15.48 8.45 0.92
C LYS A 92 -15.30 8.15 2.41
N THR A 93 -14.06 8.00 2.87
CA THR A 93 -13.73 7.62 4.26
C THR A 93 -13.41 8.82 5.14
N LYS A 94 -13.28 10.02 4.56
CA LYS A 94 -12.77 11.23 5.24
C LYS A 94 -11.40 11.03 5.90
N SER A 95 -10.61 10.11 5.38
CA SER A 95 -9.25 9.84 5.87
C SER A 95 -8.26 10.91 5.40
N LYS A 96 -7.03 10.84 5.91
CA LYS A 96 -5.88 11.56 5.35
C LYS A 96 -4.73 10.59 5.12
N VAL A 97 -3.73 11.01 4.36
CA VAL A 97 -2.47 10.29 4.22
C VAL A 97 -1.55 10.70 5.37
N TYR A 98 -1.06 9.71 6.11
CA TYR A 98 -0.11 9.89 7.21
C TYR A 98 1.12 9.03 6.93
N PRO A 99 2.28 9.63 6.58
CA PRO A 99 3.52 8.87 6.52
C PRO A 99 3.86 8.28 7.88
N LEU A 100 3.90 6.95 7.99
CA LEU A 100 4.19 6.20 9.20
C LEU A 100 5.64 5.72 9.16
N ILE A 101 6.32 5.77 10.30
CA ILE A 101 7.74 5.45 10.40
C ILE A 101 8.06 4.36 11.43
N SER A 102 9.18 3.67 11.20
CA SER A 102 9.87 2.85 12.20
C SER A 102 11.37 2.96 12.00
N ILE A 103 12.14 2.90 13.09
CA ILE A 103 13.60 2.81 13.03
C ILE A 103 13.99 1.38 13.39
N GLU A 104 14.54 0.67 12.42
CA GLU A 104 15.01 -0.70 12.59
C GLU A 104 16.53 -0.75 12.74
N TYR A 105 17.00 -1.74 13.49
CA TYR A 105 18.42 -2.01 13.69
C TYR A 105 18.80 -3.32 13.02
N ARG A 106 19.77 -3.27 12.10
CA ARG A 106 20.30 -4.43 11.38
C ARG A 106 21.80 -4.33 11.20
N ASN A 107 22.52 -5.37 11.61
CA ASN A 107 23.99 -5.47 11.51
C ASN A 107 24.74 -4.21 12.01
N GLY A 108 24.24 -3.58 13.08
CA GLY A 108 24.84 -2.37 13.66
C GLY A 108 24.37 -1.04 13.04
N TYR A 109 23.58 -1.07 11.96
CA TYR A 109 23.08 0.11 11.27
C TYR A 109 21.61 0.39 11.55
N ARG A 110 21.26 1.68 11.54
CA ARG A 110 19.87 2.15 11.64
C ARG A 110 19.29 2.33 10.26
N ILE A 111 18.05 1.88 10.09
CA ILE A 111 17.30 1.97 8.83
C ILE A 111 15.94 2.56 9.18
N LEU A 112 15.59 3.67 8.53
CA LEU A 112 14.25 4.22 8.63
C LEU A 112 13.35 3.47 7.64
N ILE A 113 12.26 2.88 8.11
CA ILE A 113 11.20 2.37 7.25
C ILE A 113 10.09 3.41 7.23
N VAL A 114 9.63 3.77 6.04
CA VAL A 114 8.51 4.68 5.84
C VAL A 114 7.39 4.00 5.04
N GLY A 115 6.15 4.19 5.48
CA GLY A 115 4.98 3.67 4.80
C GLY A 115 3.85 4.69 4.77
N GLU A 116 3.25 4.88 3.62
CA GLU A 116 2.14 5.82 3.43
C GLU A 116 0.89 5.01 3.06
N PRO A 117 0.00 4.69 4.02
CA PRO A 117 -1.28 4.09 3.68
C PRO A 117 -2.13 5.07 2.88
N ASP A 118 -2.89 4.56 1.90
CA ASP A 118 -3.77 5.37 1.04
C ASP A 118 -4.83 6.15 1.84
N GLY A 119 -5.22 5.64 3.00
CA GLY A 119 -6.04 6.39 3.95
C GLY A 119 -5.88 5.93 5.39
N LEU A 120 -5.62 6.87 6.30
CA LEU A 120 -5.68 6.66 7.74
C LEU A 120 -6.66 7.67 8.37
N SER A 121 -7.55 7.15 9.21
CA SER A 121 -8.48 7.97 10.01
C SER A 121 -8.50 7.49 11.46
N PHE A 122 -8.79 8.43 12.35
CA PHE A 122 -8.93 8.19 13.78
C PHE A 122 -10.37 8.51 14.22
N GLU A 123 -10.96 7.65 15.05
CA GLU A 123 -12.34 7.73 15.51
C GLU A 123 -12.45 7.29 16.98
N GLY A 124 -13.63 7.48 17.57
CA GLY A 124 -13.94 7.13 18.96
C GLY A 124 -13.59 8.25 19.94
N ASP A 125 -14.01 8.06 21.19
CA ASP A 125 -13.67 9.00 22.27
C ASP A 125 -12.15 9.08 22.39
N MET A 126 -11.63 10.31 22.43
CA MET A 126 -10.19 10.59 22.46
C MET A 126 -9.40 9.97 21.28
N TYR A 127 -10.03 9.70 20.14
CA TYR A 127 -9.38 9.18 18.92
C TYR A 127 -8.71 7.81 19.10
N ASN A 128 -9.24 6.96 20.00
CA ASN A 128 -8.61 5.68 20.36
C ASN A 128 -8.77 4.54 19.33
N LYS A 129 -9.47 4.76 18.21
CA LYS A 129 -9.63 3.76 17.13
C LYS A 129 -9.02 4.27 15.84
N ALA A 130 -8.18 3.46 15.20
CA ALA A 130 -7.65 3.74 13.87
C ALA A 130 -8.30 2.87 12.79
N LYS A 131 -8.50 3.44 11.61
CA LYS A 131 -8.84 2.72 10.38
C LYS A 131 -7.77 2.98 9.33
N ILE A 132 -7.08 1.93 8.91
CA ILE A 132 -6.08 1.96 7.83
C ILE A 132 -6.70 1.36 6.59
N HIS A 133 -6.60 2.09 5.49
CA HIS A 133 -7.10 1.73 4.18
C HIS A 133 -5.93 1.65 3.20
N GLU A 134 -5.96 0.63 2.34
CA GLU A 134 -5.05 0.47 1.21
C GLU A 134 -5.88 0.04 0.00
N VAL A 135 -5.50 0.53 -1.17
CA VAL A 135 -6.19 0.37 -2.42
C VAL A 135 -5.26 -0.25 -3.45
N LYS A 136 -5.83 -1.13 -4.27
CA LYS A 136 -5.24 -1.53 -5.54
C LYS A 136 -6.23 -1.28 -6.67
N SER A 137 -5.71 -1.02 -7.86
CA SER A 137 -6.50 -0.87 -9.07
C SER A 137 -6.01 -1.82 -10.16
N PHE A 138 -6.95 -2.37 -10.93
CA PHE A 138 -6.70 -3.35 -11.99
C PHE A 138 -7.39 -2.91 -13.28
N ASN A 139 -6.58 -2.66 -14.32
CA ASN A 139 -7.08 -2.22 -15.62
C ASN A 139 -7.58 -3.43 -16.42
N LEU A 140 -8.91 -3.52 -16.59
CA LEU A 140 -9.53 -4.59 -17.35
C LEU A 140 -9.36 -4.42 -18.86
N THR A 141 -9.22 -3.18 -19.37
CA THR A 141 -8.97 -2.92 -20.80
C THR A 141 -7.65 -3.56 -21.21
N ASP A 142 -6.56 -3.14 -20.58
CA ASP A 142 -5.25 -3.64 -20.95
C ASP A 142 -5.19 -5.16 -20.76
N PHE A 143 -5.75 -5.66 -19.66
CA PHE A 143 -5.81 -7.09 -19.36
C PHE A 143 -6.50 -7.89 -20.47
N ILE A 144 -7.72 -7.51 -20.86
CA ILE A 144 -8.50 -8.27 -21.84
C ILE A 144 -7.89 -8.17 -23.24
N ASP A 145 -7.41 -6.98 -23.63
CA ASP A 145 -6.92 -6.74 -24.98
C ASP A 145 -5.62 -7.52 -25.30
N HIS A 146 -4.85 -7.88 -24.27
CA HIS A 146 -3.52 -8.47 -24.46
C HIS A 146 -3.37 -9.89 -23.90
N VAL A 147 -4.21 -10.32 -22.95
CA VAL A 147 -4.19 -11.71 -22.47
C VAL A 147 -4.89 -12.62 -23.48
N LYS A 148 -4.09 -13.49 -24.10
CA LYS A 148 -4.52 -14.48 -25.12
C LYS A 148 -4.81 -15.88 -24.53
N GLU A 149 -4.42 -16.12 -23.28
CA GLU A 149 -4.62 -17.38 -22.56
C GLU A 149 -6.01 -17.43 -21.87
N SER A 150 -6.25 -18.45 -21.02
CA SER A 150 -7.46 -18.56 -20.18
C SER A 150 -7.61 -17.33 -19.27
N ARG A 151 -8.35 -16.32 -19.75
CA ARG A 151 -8.53 -15.03 -19.08
C ARG A 151 -9.16 -15.19 -17.69
N GLU A 152 -10.04 -16.18 -17.52
CA GLU A 152 -10.69 -16.45 -16.24
C GLU A 152 -9.70 -16.94 -15.17
N ASP A 153 -8.84 -17.90 -15.54
CA ASP A 153 -7.81 -18.43 -14.64
C ASP A 153 -6.81 -17.34 -14.24
N ILE A 154 -6.40 -16.51 -15.19
CA ILE A 154 -5.46 -15.42 -14.93
C ILE A 154 -6.11 -14.35 -14.06
N LEU A 155 -7.36 -13.97 -14.32
CA LEU A 155 -8.11 -13.01 -13.49
C LEU A 155 -8.18 -13.50 -12.03
N ASN A 156 -8.53 -14.77 -11.81
CA ASN A 156 -8.58 -15.37 -10.49
C ASN A 156 -7.21 -15.35 -9.77
N ARG A 157 -6.13 -15.69 -10.48
CA ARG A 157 -4.76 -15.62 -9.95
C ARG A 157 -4.37 -14.19 -9.57
N GLU A 158 -4.71 -13.22 -10.41
CA GLU A 158 -4.43 -11.81 -10.16
C GLU A 158 -5.20 -11.27 -8.95
N ILE A 159 -6.46 -11.66 -8.75
CA ILE A 159 -7.22 -11.33 -7.54
C ILE A 159 -6.50 -11.82 -6.29
N PHE A 160 -6.07 -13.08 -6.26
CA PHE A 160 -5.33 -13.62 -5.10
C PHE A 160 -4.01 -12.88 -4.88
N ARG A 161 -3.31 -12.53 -5.96
CA ARG A 161 -2.06 -11.76 -5.89
C ARG A 161 -2.30 -10.37 -5.29
N LEU A 162 -3.35 -9.67 -5.72
CA LEU A 162 -3.71 -8.34 -5.22
C LEU A 162 -4.11 -8.42 -3.75
N ILE A 163 -4.98 -9.37 -3.36
CA ILE A 163 -5.37 -9.60 -1.96
C ILE A 163 -4.13 -9.86 -1.10
N LYS A 164 -3.20 -10.70 -1.55
CA LYS A 164 -1.95 -11.00 -0.84
C LYS A 164 -1.11 -9.75 -0.61
N ILE A 165 -0.84 -8.97 -1.67
CA ILE A 165 0.01 -7.78 -1.59
C ILE A 165 -0.61 -6.75 -0.65
N ASP A 166 -1.89 -6.48 -0.85
CA ASP A 166 -2.65 -5.49 -0.09
C ASP A 166 -2.72 -5.87 1.39
N SER A 167 -3.02 -7.14 1.70
CA SER A 167 -3.00 -7.65 3.07
C SER A 167 -1.63 -7.52 3.74
N CYS A 168 -0.54 -7.82 3.02
CA CYS A 168 0.82 -7.66 3.54
C CYS A 168 1.16 -6.19 3.81
N GLN A 169 0.81 -5.28 2.91
CA GLN A 169 1.01 -3.84 3.11
C GLN A 169 0.23 -3.32 4.32
N LEU A 170 -1.06 -3.66 4.44
CA LEU A 170 -1.88 -3.28 5.59
C LEU A 170 -1.32 -3.76 6.93
N MET A 171 -0.81 -4.99 6.99
CA MET A 171 -0.15 -5.50 8.20
C MET A 171 1.15 -4.74 8.54
N LEU A 172 1.92 -4.34 7.52
CA LEU A 172 3.10 -3.49 7.72
C LEU A 172 2.70 -2.09 8.20
N TYR A 173 1.65 -1.48 7.65
CA TYR A 173 1.19 -0.18 8.12
C TYR A 173 0.66 -0.22 9.55
N GLN A 174 -0.01 -1.30 9.97
CA GLN A 174 -0.35 -1.47 11.38
C GLN A 174 0.89 -1.51 12.28
N TYR A 175 1.95 -2.19 11.84
CA TYR A 175 3.22 -2.20 12.55
C TYR A 175 3.84 -0.80 12.63
N LEU A 176 3.91 -0.09 11.50
CA LEU A 176 4.46 1.26 11.44
C LEU A 176 3.65 2.26 12.27
N LEU A 177 2.31 2.14 12.30
CA LEU A 177 1.46 3.00 13.14
C LEU A 177 1.85 2.86 14.62
N LYS A 178 2.00 1.62 15.10
CA LYS A 178 2.42 1.36 16.49
C LYS A 178 3.79 1.94 16.79
N ARG A 179 4.75 1.82 15.86
CA ARG A 179 6.09 2.40 16.00
C ARG A 179 6.10 3.92 15.97
N THR A 180 5.27 4.51 15.12
CA THR A 180 5.09 5.96 15.05
C THR A 180 4.50 6.52 16.35
N GLN A 181 3.61 5.77 16.99
CA GLN A 181 3.05 6.11 18.31
C GLN A 181 4.08 6.00 19.44
N GLU A 182 5.09 5.12 19.34
CA GLU A 182 6.21 5.06 20.30
C GLU A 182 7.07 6.33 20.27
N PHE A 183 7.00 7.13 19.20
CA PHE A 183 7.68 8.43 19.07
C PHE A 183 6.79 9.62 19.46
N ASP A 184 5.58 9.39 19.98
CA ASP A 184 4.59 10.41 20.33
C ASP A 184 4.17 11.33 19.17
N LEU A 185 4.36 10.90 17.91
CA LEU A 185 3.96 11.66 16.72
C LEU A 185 2.45 11.59 16.45
N ILE A 186 1.82 10.52 16.93
CA ILE A 186 0.39 10.21 16.83
C ILE A 186 -0.06 9.68 18.19
N GLY A 187 -1.27 10.07 18.63
CA GLY A 187 -1.87 9.56 19.86
C GLY A 187 -2.04 8.04 19.87
N LYS A 188 -2.08 7.45 21.07
CA LYS A 188 -2.25 6.00 21.26
C LYS A 188 -3.61 5.53 20.76
N THR A 189 -3.65 4.34 20.15
CA THR A 189 -4.88 3.72 19.66
C THR A 189 -5.01 2.29 20.18
N ASP A 190 -6.18 1.97 20.71
CA ASP A 190 -6.48 0.68 21.34
C ASP A 190 -6.93 -0.34 20.28
N LYS A 191 -7.60 0.13 19.23
CA LYS A 191 -8.15 -0.71 18.17
C LYS A 191 -7.74 -0.21 16.80
N ILE A 192 -7.10 -1.08 16.03
CA ILE A 192 -6.69 -0.80 14.65
C ILE A 192 -7.45 -1.73 13.71
N ASN A 193 -8.11 -1.12 12.71
CA ASN A 193 -8.94 -1.81 11.74
C ASN A 193 -8.32 -1.68 10.35
N LEU A 194 -8.06 -2.81 9.68
CA LEU A 194 -7.41 -2.85 8.36
C LEU A 194 -8.42 -3.15 7.24
N TYR A 195 -8.50 -2.27 6.25
CA TYR A 195 -9.41 -2.36 5.10
C TYR A 195 -8.62 -2.39 3.80
N GLY A 196 -8.79 -3.46 3.02
CA GLY A 196 -8.27 -3.56 1.65
C GLY A 196 -9.39 -3.40 0.64
N ILE A 197 -9.10 -2.72 -0.48
CA ILE A 197 -10.06 -2.46 -1.55
C ILE A 197 -9.35 -2.67 -2.90
N ILE A 198 -9.94 -3.49 -3.75
CA ILE A 198 -9.45 -3.69 -5.12
C ILE A 198 -10.49 -3.16 -6.11
N TYR A 199 -10.13 -2.12 -6.86
CA TYR A 199 -10.94 -1.59 -7.96
C TYR A 199 -10.60 -2.28 -9.28
N PHE A 200 -11.62 -2.77 -9.97
CA PHE A 200 -11.52 -3.26 -11.35
C PHE A 200 -12.19 -2.24 -12.26
N TYR A 201 -11.49 -1.75 -13.28
CA TYR A 201 -11.98 -0.63 -14.08
C TYR A 201 -11.72 -0.78 -15.58
N SER A 202 -12.57 -0.16 -16.39
CA SER A 202 -12.41 -0.01 -17.85
C SER A 202 -13.28 1.12 -18.39
N GLU A 203 -12.92 1.67 -19.54
CA GLU A 203 -13.80 2.50 -20.39
C GLU A 203 -14.91 1.65 -21.05
N ASN A 204 -14.70 0.33 -21.19
CA ASN A 204 -15.62 -0.61 -21.82
C ASN A 204 -16.49 -1.32 -20.75
N LEU A 205 -17.79 -1.02 -20.73
CA LEU A 205 -18.74 -1.65 -19.80
C LEU A 205 -18.82 -3.18 -19.98
N GLY A 206 -18.69 -3.69 -21.21
CA GLY A 206 -18.70 -5.13 -21.48
C GLY A 206 -17.56 -5.86 -20.78
N TYR A 207 -16.38 -5.25 -20.71
CA TYR A 207 -15.22 -5.78 -20.00
C TYR A 207 -15.44 -5.83 -18.48
N VAL A 208 -16.09 -4.80 -17.94
CA VAL A 208 -16.45 -4.73 -16.51
C VAL A 208 -17.51 -5.76 -16.16
N ASN A 209 -18.54 -5.92 -16.99
CA ASN A 209 -19.59 -6.92 -16.82
C ASN A 209 -19.00 -8.33 -16.83
N TRP A 210 -18.22 -8.67 -17.87
CA TRP A 210 -17.57 -9.98 -17.98
C TRP A 210 -16.71 -10.30 -16.75
N ALA A 211 -15.88 -9.36 -16.31
CA ALA A 211 -15.02 -9.57 -15.16
C ALA A 211 -15.84 -9.76 -13.87
N LYS A 212 -16.88 -8.95 -13.66
CA LYS A 212 -17.75 -9.08 -12.49
C LYS A 212 -18.47 -10.44 -12.47
N GLU A 213 -19.06 -10.86 -13.58
CA GLU A 213 -19.74 -12.16 -13.71
C GLU A 213 -18.77 -13.33 -13.45
N THR A 214 -17.57 -13.28 -14.04
CA THR A 214 -16.52 -14.29 -13.82
C THR A 214 -16.14 -14.39 -12.36
N ILE A 215 -15.99 -13.25 -11.68
CA ILE A 215 -15.64 -13.18 -10.25
C ILE A 215 -16.80 -13.69 -9.40
N GLU A 216 -18.04 -13.35 -9.73
CA GLU A 216 -19.25 -13.80 -9.00
C GLU A 216 -19.35 -15.32 -8.99
N GLN A 217 -19.16 -15.96 -10.15
CA GLN A 217 -19.15 -17.41 -10.29
C GLN A 217 -18.06 -18.07 -9.43
N ASN A 218 -16.92 -17.41 -9.25
CA ASN A 218 -15.76 -17.91 -8.50
C ASN A 218 -15.66 -17.38 -7.06
N PHE A 219 -16.61 -16.55 -6.60
CA PHE A 219 -16.40 -15.72 -5.41
C PHE A 219 -16.24 -16.54 -4.13
N LYS A 220 -16.89 -17.71 -4.04
CA LYS A 220 -16.75 -18.64 -2.90
C LYS A 220 -15.33 -19.21 -2.80
N ILE A 221 -14.70 -19.50 -3.93
CA ILE A 221 -13.31 -20.00 -4.00
C ILE A 221 -12.37 -18.88 -3.59
N ILE A 222 -12.58 -17.66 -4.12
CA ILE A 222 -11.81 -16.46 -3.77
C ILE A 222 -11.87 -16.21 -2.25
N LYS A 223 -13.07 -16.23 -1.65
CA LYS A 223 -13.27 -16.09 -0.20
C LYS A 223 -12.45 -17.09 0.61
N ARG A 224 -12.51 -18.37 0.24
CA ARG A 224 -11.76 -19.43 0.94
C ARG A 224 -10.26 -19.28 0.79
N GLY A 225 -9.78 -18.93 -0.41
CA GLY A 225 -8.36 -18.73 -0.67
C GLY A 225 -7.80 -17.50 0.04
N ALA A 226 -8.57 -16.42 0.15
CA ALA A 226 -8.17 -15.17 0.79
C ALA A 226 -7.80 -15.32 2.28
N ILE A 227 -8.39 -16.30 2.98
CA ILE A 227 -8.07 -16.62 4.37
C ILE A 227 -6.57 -16.93 4.55
N LYS A 228 -5.92 -17.54 3.55
CA LYS A 228 -4.47 -17.82 3.58
C LYS A 228 -3.62 -16.56 3.67
N TYR A 229 -4.17 -15.40 3.33
CA TYR A 229 -3.53 -14.09 3.37
C TYR A 229 -4.08 -13.21 4.50
N ASN A 230 -4.72 -13.81 5.51
CA ASN A 230 -5.36 -13.11 6.62
C ASN A 230 -6.52 -12.18 6.20
N ALA A 231 -7.00 -12.30 4.97
CA ALA A 231 -8.13 -11.53 4.45
C ALA A 231 -9.46 -12.23 4.72
N TYR A 232 -10.46 -11.46 5.16
CA TYR A 232 -11.80 -11.95 5.55
C TYR A 232 -12.88 -10.92 5.22
N ASN A 233 -14.15 -11.30 5.38
CA ASN A 233 -15.32 -10.46 5.08
C ASN A 233 -15.29 -9.85 3.66
N LEU A 234 -14.86 -10.62 2.66
CA LEU A 234 -14.83 -10.15 1.28
C LEU A 234 -16.26 -9.83 0.80
N SER A 235 -16.42 -8.66 0.20
CA SER A 235 -17.67 -8.20 -0.40
C SER A 235 -17.39 -7.70 -1.80
N LEU A 236 -17.99 -8.34 -2.80
CA LEU A 236 -18.04 -7.79 -4.15
C LEU A 236 -19.16 -6.76 -4.21
N LYS A 237 -18.89 -5.60 -4.81
CA LYS A 237 -19.87 -4.51 -4.95
C LYS A 237 -20.44 -4.44 -6.36
N ASP A 238 -21.50 -3.66 -6.49
CA ASP A 238 -22.13 -3.36 -7.77
C ASP A 238 -21.26 -2.45 -8.64
N ILE A 239 -21.52 -2.51 -9.95
CA ILE A 239 -20.85 -1.65 -10.93
C ILE A 239 -21.29 -0.21 -10.70
N ARG A 240 -20.31 0.68 -10.77
CA ARG A 240 -20.46 2.13 -10.63
C ARG A 240 -19.74 2.81 -11.78
N THR A 241 -19.95 4.12 -11.86
CA THR A 241 -19.31 4.97 -12.85
C THR A 241 -18.64 6.14 -12.17
N THR A 242 -17.51 6.56 -12.71
CA THR A 242 -16.83 7.82 -12.35
C THR A 242 -16.40 8.51 -13.64
N ASN A 243 -16.17 9.82 -13.57
CA ASN A 243 -15.55 10.56 -14.65
C ASN A 243 -14.07 10.78 -14.33
N MET A 244 -13.23 10.60 -15.33
CA MET A 244 -11.79 10.85 -15.27
C MET A 244 -11.34 11.33 -16.65
N ASN A 245 -10.65 12.47 -16.73
CA ASN A 245 -10.20 13.07 -18.00
C ASN A 245 -11.30 13.21 -19.07
N ASN A 246 -12.47 13.69 -18.68
CA ASN A 246 -13.66 13.81 -19.54
C ASN A 246 -14.14 12.47 -20.15
N LYS A 247 -13.65 11.33 -19.65
CA LYS A 247 -14.11 10.01 -20.03
C LYS A 247 -14.89 9.37 -18.89
N LYS A 248 -15.91 8.62 -19.27
CA LYS A 248 -16.70 7.80 -18.35
C LYS A 248 -15.97 6.48 -18.12
N ILE A 249 -15.65 6.20 -16.86
CA ILE A 249 -15.00 4.98 -16.42
C ILE A 249 -16.01 4.14 -15.66
N TYR A 250 -16.14 2.87 -16.05
CA TYR A 250 -16.93 1.87 -15.34
C TYR A 250 -16.03 1.10 -14.39
N TYR A 251 -16.49 0.83 -13.18
CA TYR A 251 -15.72 0.07 -12.21
C TYR A 251 -16.59 -0.71 -11.22
N PHE A 252 -16.04 -1.73 -10.58
CA PHE A 252 -16.56 -2.33 -9.35
C PHE A 252 -15.43 -2.55 -8.35
N GLU A 253 -15.78 -2.80 -7.09
CA GLU A 253 -14.80 -2.99 -6.01
C GLU A 253 -15.00 -4.34 -5.30
N ILE A 254 -13.89 -4.96 -4.86
CA ILE A 254 -13.87 -6.01 -3.84
C ILE A 254 -13.31 -5.39 -2.56
N ASP A 255 -14.17 -5.28 -1.55
CA ASP A 255 -13.78 -4.84 -0.20
C ASP A 255 -13.43 -6.04 0.65
N PHE A 256 -12.44 -5.91 1.53
CA PHE A 256 -12.14 -6.93 2.53
C PHE A 256 -11.46 -6.35 3.78
N ARG A 257 -11.40 -7.20 4.80
CA ARG A 257 -10.78 -6.91 6.10
C ARG A 257 -9.54 -7.77 6.27
N VAL A 258 -8.56 -7.27 7.02
CA VAL A 258 -7.31 -8.00 7.26
C VAL A 258 -7.07 -8.18 8.76
N TYR A 259 -6.73 -9.40 9.16
CA TYR A 259 -6.26 -9.68 10.51
C TYR A 259 -4.76 -9.43 10.60
N TYR A 260 -4.33 -8.73 11.65
CA TYR A 260 -2.91 -8.52 11.90
C TYR A 260 -2.20 -9.83 12.23
N ASN A 261 -1.05 -10.06 11.61
CA ASN A 261 -0.18 -11.19 11.90
C ASN A 261 1.27 -10.74 12.05
N GLN A 262 1.76 -10.71 13.30
CA GLN A 262 3.12 -10.28 13.61
C GLN A 262 4.19 -11.16 12.95
N LYS A 263 3.93 -12.45 12.72
CA LYS A 263 4.89 -13.35 12.06
C LYS A 263 5.15 -12.93 10.62
N ILE A 264 4.11 -12.44 9.92
CA ILE A 264 4.22 -11.93 8.55
C ILE A 264 5.08 -10.66 8.54
N VAL A 265 4.82 -9.72 9.47
CA VAL A 265 5.65 -8.51 9.60
C VAL A 265 7.11 -8.85 9.85
N LYS A 266 7.41 -9.75 10.80
CA LYS A 266 8.79 -10.21 11.08
C LYS A 266 9.46 -10.83 9.85
N TYR A 267 8.73 -11.63 9.09
CA TYR A 267 9.22 -12.22 7.83
C TYR A 267 9.63 -11.13 6.83
N TYR A 268 8.80 -10.10 6.62
CA TYR A 268 9.11 -9.00 5.71
C TYR A 268 10.28 -8.12 6.19
N LEU A 269 10.36 -7.84 7.49
CA LEU A 269 11.46 -7.07 8.09
C LEU A 269 12.81 -7.82 8.11
N LYS A 270 12.83 -9.14 7.89
CA LYS A 270 14.09 -9.91 7.82
C LYS A 270 14.88 -9.57 6.56
N ASN A 271 14.21 -9.11 5.49
CA ASN A 271 14.82 -8.95 4.18
C ASN A 271 15.29 -7.51 3.91
N LEU A 272 15.30 -6.65 4.94
CA LEU A 272 15.82 -5.27 4.86
C LEU A 272 17.26 -5.23 4.35
N ASP A 273 18.12 -6.12 4.86
CA ASP A 273 19.54 -6.17 4.47
C ASP A 273 19.72 -6.51 2.99
N GLU A 274 18.91 -7.45 2.48
CA GLU A 274 18.94 -7.83 1.05
C GLU A 274 18.45 -6.66 0.17
N ILE A 275 17.39 -5.97 0.59
CA ILE A 275 16.84 -4.80 -0.12
C ILE A 275 17.88 -3.69 -0.23
N ILE A 276 18.52 -3.32 0.88
CA ILE A 276 19.54 -2.27 0.88
C ILE A 276 20.73 -2.65 0.00
N LYS A 277 21.28 -3.86 0.16
CA LYS A 277 22.41 -4.33 -0.67
C LYS A 277 22.08 -4.34 -2.17
N SER A 278 20.85 -4.69 -2.54
CA SER A 278 20.43 -4.75 -3.94
C SER A 278 20.17 -3.39 -4.60
N SER A 279 20.11 -2.31 -3.82
CA SER A 279 19.65 -1.00 -4.29
C SER A 279 20.73 -0.13 -4.94
N ASN A 280 21.98 -0.61 -5.07
CA ASN A 280 23.14 0.12 -5.65
C ASN A 280 23.41 1.51 -5.06
N TYR A 281 22.75 1.92 -3.97
CA TYR A 281 23.21 3.06 -3.18
C TYR A 281 24.58 2.71 -2.64
N VAL A 282 25.55 3.56 -2.96
CA VAL A 282 26.93 3.45 -2.52
C VAL A 282 26.93 3.06 -1.07
N ASP A 283 27.59 1.96 -0.83
CA ASP A 283 27.91 1.49 0.48
C ASP A 283 28.74 2.55 1.22
N ASN A 284 28.07 3.51 1.85
CA ASN A 284 28.70 4.46 2.75
C ASN A 284 28.96 3.83 4.13
N ARG A 285 29.03 2.49 4.26
CA ARG A 285 29.43 1.79 5.49
C ARG A 285 30.88 2.14 5.93
N ASN A 286 31.61 2.96 5.16
CA ASN A 286 32.99 3.37 5.39
C ASN A 286 33.23 4.91 5.43
N LEU A 287 32.23 5.73 5.78
CA LEU A 287 32.46 7.14 6.14
C LEU A 287 32.17 7.39 7.62
#